data_AF-A0AA40MEL0-F1
#
_entry.id   AF-A0AA40MEL0-F1
#
_cell.length_a   1.000
_cell.length_b   1.000
_cell.length_c   1.000
_cell.angle_alpha   90.00
_cell.angle_beta   90.00
_cell.angle_gamma   90.00
#
_symmetry.space_group_name_H-M   'P 1'
#
loop_
_entity.id
_entity.type
_entity.pdbx_description
1 polymer ?
#
loop_
_entity_poly.entity_id
_entity_poly.type
_entity_poly.pdbx_seq_one_letter_code
_entity_poly.pdbx_strand_id
1 'polypeptide(L)'
;MENRPPRCVVIAYDEDDQSLIICTLFRDSLASRIEKALTMPYPLKDVNFRLDDEAARQVGGVAFSLLAVHQPDLKQYIHVTSHPDAAGGPPGSKRQVSKRIRVAESHDDTVFGTSDMFEGWHVTGSSTDVSRARLTLRLASGDQQQRTQIHFNGVGRYLTGDFMARNTIASLSSLTDFDADEYRHARASLDRAFPWGSGSHPKAMAVLRTIPEAQFLIEFDAVEIEPISRF
;
A
#
# COMPACT_ATOMS: atom_id res chain seq x y z
N MET A 1 39.69 -10.19 -8.51
CA MET A 1 38.37 -9.85 -9.08
C MET A 1 38.06 -8.44 -8.65
N GLU A 2 37.94 -7.54 -9.60
CA GLU A 2 37.66 -6.12 -9.36
C GLU A 2 36.34 -5.98 -8.60
N ASN A 3 36.36 -5.26 -7.47
CA ASN A 3 35.21 -5.15 -6.57
C ASN A 3 34.17 -4.22 -7.19
N ARG A 4 33.39 -4.75 -8.14
CA ARG A 4 32.35 -3.97 -8.83
C ARG A 4 31.27 -3.60 -7.80
N PRO A 5 30.87 -2.32 -7.72
CA PRO A 5 29.86 -1.89 -6.76
C PRO A 5 28.53 -2.62 -7.04
N PRO A 6 27.73 -2.90 -5.99
CA PRO A 6 26.45 -3.58 -6.15
C PRO A 6 25.52 -2.86 -7.13
N ARG A 7 24.80 -3.64 -7.94
CA ARG A 7 23.87 -3.13 -8.95
C ARG A 7 22.47 -3.71 -8.74
N CYS A 8 21.47 -2.97 -9.20
CA CYS A 8 20.11 -3.47 -9.35
C CYS A 8 19.80 -3.63 -10.83
N VAL A 9 18.94 -4.58 -11.15
CA VAL A 9 18.31 -4.70 -12.48
C VAL A 9 16.99 -3.94 -12.43
N VAL A 10 16.74 -3.11 -13.44
CA VAL A 10 15.45 -2.47 -13.68
C VAL A 10 14.88 -3.05 -14.96
N ILE A 11 13.62 -3.47 -14.89
CA ILE A 11 12.83 -3.91 -16.04
C ILE A 11 11.72 -2.88 -16.19
N ALA A 12 11.65 -2.25 -17.36
CA ALA A 12 10.60 -1.32 -17.73
C ALA A 12 9.94 -1.80 -19.03
N TYR A 13 8.68 -1.42 -19.25
CA TYR A 13 8.00 -1.61 -20.51
C TYR A 13 7.82 -0.26 -21.19
N ASP A 14 8.28 -0.17 -22.42
CA ASP A 14 8.10 0.96 -23.33
C ASP A 14 6.84 0.70 -24.16
N GLU A 15 5.80 1.52 -23.96
CA GLU A 15 4.51 1.35 -24.62
C GLU A 15 4.55 1.78 -26.09
N ASP A 16 5.40 2.75 -26.44
CA ASP A 16 5.52 3.28 -27.79
C ASP A 16 6.19 2.26 -28.70
N ASP A 17 7.30 1.68 -28.23
CA ASP A 17 8.07 0.67 -28.96
C ASP A 17 7.63 -0.78 -28.67
N GLN A 18 6.64 -0.96 -27.79
CA GLN A 18 6.16 -2.26 -27.30
C GLN A 18 7.30 -3.20 -26.87
N SER A 19 8.25 -2.67 -26.12
CA SER A 19 9.50 -3.38 -25.80
C SER A 19 9.80 -3.40 -24.31
N LEU A 20 10.50 -4.44 -23.86
CA LEU A 20 11.03 -4.50 -22.49
C LEU A 20 12.45 -3.93 -22.46
N ILE A 21 12.64 -2.89 -21.67
CA ILE A 21 13.95 -2.31 -21.40
C ILE A 21 14.49 -2.93 -20.12
N ILE A 22 15.57 -3.69 -20.24
CA ILE A 22 16.28 -4.28 -19.10
C ILE A 22 17.62 -3.60 -18.97
N CYS A 23 17.83 -2.88 -17.86
CA CYS A 23 19.08 -2.18 -17.60
C CYS A 23 19.58 -2.45 -16.18
N THR A 24 20.85 -2.12 -15.94
CA THR A 24 21.40 -2.18 -14.59
C THR A 24 21.80 -0.79 -14.13
N LEU A 25 21.54 -0.50 -12.85
CA LEU A 25 21.91 0.76 -12.22
C LEU A 25 22.66 0.46 -10.92
N PHE A 26 23.47 1.41 -10.44
CA PHE A 26 24.15 1.25 -9.15
C PHE A 26 23.12 1.22 -8.02
N ARG A 27 23.28 0.30 -7.07
CA ARG A 27 22.32 0.13 -5.96
C ARG A 27 22.11 1.42 -5.19
N ASP A 28 23.19 2.13 -4.88
CA ASP A 28 23.13 3.36 -4.09
C ASP A 28 22.39 4.49 -4.83
N SER A 29 22.49 4.53 -6.17
CA SER A 29 21.74 5.48 -7.00
C SER A 29 20.23 5.25 -6.97
N LEU A 30 19.81 4.04 -6.61
CA LEU A 30 18.41 3.64 -6.52
C LEU A 30 17.89 3.52 -5.10
N ALA A 31 18.75 3.59 -4.07
CA ALA A 31 18.37 3.28 -2.69
C ALA A 31 17.12 4.06 -2.22
N SER A 32 17.12 5.38 -2.40
CA SER A 32 15.99 6.25 -2.03
C SER A 32 14.74 6.07 -2.89
N ARG A 33 14.88 5.51 -4.10
CA ARG A 33 13.77 5.19 -5.00
C ARG A 33 13.16 3.83 -4.65
N ILE A 34 13.99 2.84 -4.34
CA ILE A 34 13.57 1.50 -3.92
C ILE A 34 12.79 1.58 -2.60
N GLU A 35 13.21 2.43 -1.66
CA GLU A 35 12.48 2.67 -0.40
C GLU A 35 11.03 3.16 -0.60
N LYS A 36 10.76 3.78 -1.75
CA LYS A 36 9.46 4.37 -2.10
C LYS A 36 8.72 3.58 -3.17
N ALA A 37 9.32 2.52 -3.70
CA ALA A 37 8.76 1.73 -4.79
C ALA A 37 7.77 0.70 -4.28
N LEU A 38 6.84 0.29 -5.16
CA LEU A 38 6.09 -0.94 -4.98
C LEU A 38 7.08 -2.11 -5.02
N THR A 39 7.39 -2.65 -3.84
CA THR A 39 8.37 -3.73 -3.69
C THR A 39 7.66 -4.99 -3.23
N MET A 40 7.94 -6.10 -3.92
CA MET A 40 7.56 -7.42 -3.46
C MET A 40 8.82 -8.15 -2.99
N PRO A 41 9.12 -8.15 -1.68
CA PRO A 41 10.32 -8.81 -1.18
C PRO A 41 10.22 -10.31 -1.41
N TYR A 42 11.28 -10.89 -1.96
CA TYR A 42 11.39 -12.32 -2.23
C TYR A 42 12.65 -12.88 -1.55
N PRO A 43 12.57 -13.26 -0.26
CA PRO A 43 13.70 -13.76 0.50
C PRO A 43 14.30 -15.05 -0.09
N LEU A 44 15.64 -15.10 -0.25
CA LEU A 44 16.31 -16.29 -0.82
C LEU A 44 16.10 -17.57 -0.01
N LYS A 45 15.82 -17.46 1.29
CA LYS A 45 15.48 -18.62 2.14
C LYS A 45 14.23 -19.35 1.67
N ASP A 46 13.29 -18.66 1.01
CA ASP A 46 12.03 -19.22 0.56
C ASP A 46 12.22 -20.09 -0.71
N VAL A 47 13.38 -19.98 -1.36
CA VAL A 47 13.86 -20.84 -2.45
C VAL A 47 15.09 -21.65 -2.08
N ASN A 48 15.29 -21.93 -0.78
CA ASN A 48 16.45 -22.69 -0.28
C ASN A 48 17.81 -22.14 -0.75
N PHE A 49 17.90 -20.83 -0.99
CA PHE A 49 19.07 -20.14 -1.54
C PHE A 49 19.50 -20.66 -2.93
N ARG A 50 18.55 -21.21 -3.70
CA ARG A 50 18.77 -21.67 -5.08
C ARG A 50 17.93 -20.82 -6.03
N LEU A 51 18.60 -20.18 -6.98
CA LEU A 51 17.96 -19.45 -8.07
C LEU A 51 17.98 -20.34 -9.31
N ASP A 52 17.12 -21.37 -9.31
CA ASP A 52 16.94 -22.28 -10.43
C ASP A 52 15.87 -21.76 -11.43
N ASP A 53 15.55 -22.57 -12.45
CA ASP A 53 14.57 -22.19 -13.49
C ASP A 53 13.20 -21.86 -12.90
N GLU A 54 12.83 -22.49 -11.78
CA GLU A 54 11.58 -22.23 -11.10
C GLU A 54 11.60 -20.88 -10.37
N ALA A 55 12.67 -20.58 -9.64
CA ALA A 55 12.86 -19.27 -9.03
C ALA A 55 12.89 -18.15 -10.07
N ALA A 56 13.55 -18.38 -11.22
CA ALA A 56 13.58 -17.42 -12.32
C ALA A 56 12.19 -17.18 -12.92
N ARG A 57 11.39 -18.25 -13.10
CA ARG A 57 10.00 -18.17 -13.56
C ARG A 57 9.13 -17.37 -12.60
N GLN A 58 9.28 -17.58 -11.30
CA GLN A 58 8.52 -16.85 -10.28
C GLN A 58 8.89 -15.36 -10.24
N VAL A 59 10.19 -15.03 -10.21
CA VAL A 59 10.66 -13.64 -10.24
C VAL A 59 10.21 -12.92 -11.51
N GLY A 60 10.31 -13.57 -12.67
CA GLY A 60 9.84 -13.01 -13.95
C GLY A 60 8.33 -12.78 -13.97
N GLY A 61 7.54 -13.77 -13.53
CA GLY A 61 6.08 -13.63 -13.45
C GLY A 61 5.63 -12.48 -12.56
N VAL A 62 6.33 -12.27 -11.43
CA VAL A 62 6.09 -11.14 -10.53
C VAL A 62 6.44 -9.82 -11.20
N ALA A 63 7.62 -9.71 -11.81
CA ALA A 63 8.06 -8.49 -12.48
C ALA A 63 7.06 -8.05 -13.56
N PHE A 64 6.59 -8.97 -14.39
CA PHE A 64 5.57 -8.68 -15.41
C PHE A 64 4.22 -8.32 -14.81
N SER A 65 3.80 -9.00 -13.74
CA SER A 65 2.55 -8.68 -13.06
C SER A 65 2.58 -7.27 -12.46
N LEU A 66 3.70 -6.86 -11.88
CA LEU A 66 3.87 -5.51 -11.33
C LEU A 66 3.86 -4.43 -12.41
N LEU A 67 4.53 -4.66 -13.55
CA LEU A 67 4.46 -3.74 -14.70
C LEU A 67 3.02 -3.63 -15.22
N ALA A 68 2.33 -4.76 -15.37
CA ALA A 68 0.95 -4.83 -15.84
C ALA A 68 -0.08 -4.15 -14.92
N VAL A 69 0.23 -3.89 -13.64
CA VAL A 69 -0.62 -3.09 -12.75
C VAL A 69 -0.71 -1.65 -13.24
N HIS A 70 0.40 -1.08 -13.73
CA HIS A 70 0.49 0.31 -14.16
C HIS A 70 0.41 0.47 -15.68
N GLN A 71 0.64 -0.60 -16.44
CA GLN A 71 0.67 -0.62 -17.90
C GLN A 71 -0.22 -1.76 -18.40
N PRO A 72 -1.56 -1.58 -18.42
CA PRO A 72 -2.51 -2.67 -18.62
C PRO A 72 -2.37 -3.35 -19.98
N ASP A 73 -1.89 -2.64 -21.00
CA ASP A 73 -1.69 -3.16 -22.35
C ASP A 73 -0.65 -4.27 -22.39
N LEU A 74 0.27 -4.31 -21.43
CA LEU A 74 1.25 -5.39 -21.28
C LEU A 74 0.58 -6.74 -20.96
N LYS A 75 -0.60 -6.74 -20.31
CA LYS A 75 -1.27 -7.97 -19.83
C LYS A 75 -1.50 -8.99 -20.93
N GLN A 76 -1.85 -8.54 -22.13
CA GLN A 76 -2.16 -9.43 -23.25
C GLN A 76 -0.95 -10.23 -23.74
N TYR A 77 0.27 -9.75 -23.45
CA TYR A 77 1.51 -10.39 -23.86
C TYR A 77 2.10 -11.31 -22.77
N ILE A 78 1.52 -11.33 -21.57
CA ILE A 78 2.01 -12.14 -20.45
C ILE A 78 1.38 -13.54 -20.51
N HIS A 79 2.18 -14.53 -20.89
CA HIS A 79 1.77 -15.94 -20.94
C HIS A 79 2.50 -16.82 -19.90
N VAL A 80 3.10 -16.22 -18.87
CA VAL A 80 3.83 -16.96 -17.84
C VAL A 80 2.84 -17.77 -17.00
N THR A 81 3.06 -19.07 -16.90
CA THR A 81 2.26 -19.96 -16.04
C THR A 81 2.46 -19.57 -14.57
N SER A 82 1.43 -19.03 -13.94
CA SER A 82 1.42 -18.69 -12.51
C SER A 82 1.59 -19.97 -11.66
N HIS A 83 2.50 -19.96 -10.68
CA HIS A 83 2.66 -21.06 -9.73
C HIS A 83 1.56 -20.99 -8.64
N PRO A 84 0.95 -22.11 -8.21
CA PRO A 84 -0.07 -22.11 -7.16
C PRO A 84 0.38 -21.49 -5.82
N ASP A 85 1.67 -21.55 -5.51
CA ASP A 85 2.26 -21.00 -4.27
C ASP A 85 2.53 -19.49 -4.29
N ALA A 86 2.23 -18.79 -5.40
CA ALA A 86 2.20 -17.32 -5.40
C ALA A 86 1.13 -16.73 -4.44
N ALA A 87 0.30 -17.59 -3.83
CA ALA A 87 -0.71 -17.27 -2.82
C ALA A 87 -0.21 -17.35 -1.36
N GLY A 88 1.03 -17.78 -1.09
CA GLY A 88 1.53 -17.99 0.28
C GLY A 88 2.27 -16.77 0.86
N GLY A 89 1.63 -16.04 1.78
CA GLY A 89 2.26 -14.91 2.50
C GLY A 89 3.26 -15.34 3.60
N PRO A 90 4.23 -14.47 4.00
CA PRO A 90 5.33 -14.84 4.89
C PRO A 90 4.94 -14.86 6.39
N PRO A 91 5.63 -15.67 7.22
CA PRO A 91 5.32 -15.82 8.64
C PRO A 91 5.99 -14.77 9.56
N GLY A 92 5.13 -14.09 10.34
CA GLY A 92 5.31 -13.68 11.74
C GLY A 92 6.44 -12.73 12.15
N SER A 93 6.12 -11.45 12.37
CA SER A 93 6.86 -10.59 13.32
C SER A 93 6.13 -10.54 14.67
N LYS A 94 6.90 -10.38 15.76
CA LYS A 94 6.41 -10.49 17.15
C LYS A 94 5.40 -9.39 17.48
N ARG A 95 4.34 -9.79 18.17
CA ARG A 95 3.14 -9.02 18.51
C ARG A 95 3.45 -7.98 19.60
N GLN A 96 3.53 -6.72 19.24
CA GLN A 96 3.34 -5.60 20.18
C GLN A 96 1.83 -5.38 20.34
N VAL A 97 1.36 -4.98 21.52
CA VAL A 97 -0.08 -4.88 21.83
C VAL A 97 -0.68 -3.71 21.04
N SER A 98 -1.18 -4.00 19.84
CA SER A 98 -1.95 -3.08 18.98
C SER A 98 -3.40 -3.03 19.46
N LYS A 99 -3.97 -1.82 19.58
CA LYS A 99 -5.41 -1.67 19.86
C LYS A 99 -6.17 -1.90 18.55
N ARG A 100 -6.90 -3.01 18.48
CA ARG A 100 -7.80 -3.31 17.35
C ARG A 100 -9.18 -2.77 17.67
N ILE A 101 -9.68 -1.89 16.82
CA ILE A 101 -11.04 -1.34 16.94
C ILE A 101 -11.87 -1.95 15.82
N ARG A 102 -12.87 -2.74 16.19
CA ARG A 102 -13.88 -3.24 15.25
C ARG A 102 -14.98 -2.20 15.16
N VAL A 103 -15.29 -1.77 13.94
CA VAL A 103 -16.29 -0.71 13.67
C VAL A 103 -17.68 -1.09 14.20
N ALA A 104 -18.02 -2.39 14.20
CA ALA A 104 -19.30 -2.89 14.71
C ALA A 104 -19.54 -2.71 16.23
N GLU A 105 -18.52 -2.32 17.01
CA GLU A 105 -18.61 -2.18 18.47
C GLU A 105 -18.53 -0.72 18.95
N SER A 106 -18.31 0.26 18.07
CA SER A 106 -18.27 1.68 18.45
C SER A 106 -19.63 2.34 18.25
N HIS A 107 -20.34 2.62 19.35
CA HIS A 107 -21.51 3.52 19.39
C HIS A 107 -21.11 5.01 19.41
N ASP A 108 -19.83 5.31 19.17
CA ASP A 108 -19.22 6.63 19.31
C ASP A 108 -18.38 6.92 18.06
N ASP A 109 -18.47 8.14 17.51
CA ASP A 109 -17.96 8.57 16.20
C ASP A 109 -16.42 8.52 16.03
N THR A 110 -15.70 7.86 16.92
CA THR A 110 -14.24 8.02 17.09
C THR A 110 -13.47 6.71 16.87
N VAL A 111 -13.51 6.20 15.63
CA VAL A 111 -12.70 5.02 15.21
C VAL A 111 -11.19 5.31 15.31
N PHE A 112 -10.77 6.57 15.17
CA PHE A 112 -9.36 7.01 15.28
C PHE A 112 -9.00 7.70 16.61
N GLY A 113 -9.94 7.79 17.56
CA GLY A 113 -9.81 8.70 18.72
C GLY A 113 -10.31 10.12 18.40
N THR A 114 -9.77 11.13 19.08
CA THR A 114 -10.09 12.53 18.78
C THR A 114 -9.65 12.88 17.35
N SER A 115 -10.46 13.69 16.64
CA SER A 115 -10.26 14.02 15.21
C SER A 115 -8.90 14.68 14.88
N ASP A 116 -8.18 15.14 15.90
CA ASP A 116 -6.94 15.89 15.87
C ASP A 116 -5.69 15.06 16.24
N MET A 117 -5.83 13.77 16.59
CA MET A 117 -4.73 12.94 17.09
C MET A 117 -3.49 12.92 16.17
N PHE A 118 -3.71 13.00 14.85
CA PHE A 118 -2.65 13.00 13.84
C PHE A 118 -2.51 14.32 13.09
N GLU A 119 -3.16 15.39 13.53
CA GLU A 119 -2.98 16.71 12.92
C GLU A 119 -1.52 17.13 13.00
N GLY A 120 -0.95 17.61 11.88
CA GLY A 120 0.45 18.00 11.80
C GLY A 120 1.44 16.84 11.64
N TRP A 121 0.99 15.58 11.63
CA TRP A 121 1.85 14.43 11.30
C TRP A 121 2.08 14.34 9.80
N HIS A 122 3.20 13.77 9.39
CA HIS A 122 3.51 13.53 7.98
C HIS A 122 3.23 12.09 7.58
N VAL A 123 2.64 11.92 6.40
CA VAL A 123 2.60 10.60 5.76
C VAL A 123 3.98 10.30 5.19
N THR A 124 4.62 9.28 5.75
CA THR A 124 5.96 8.83 5.35
C THR A 124 5.91 7.69 4.34
N GLY A 125 4.78 6.98 4.26
CA GLY A 125 4.53 5.99 3.23
C GLY A 125 3.20 5.27 3.42
N SER A 126 2.82 4.52 2.41
CA SER A 126 1.70 3.58 2.45
C SER A 126 2.13 2.24 1.86
N SER A 127 1.48 1.15 2.27
CA SER A 127 1.71 -0.17 1.70
C SER A 127 0.42 -0.98 1.73
N THR A 128 0.19 -1.80 0.71
CA THR A 128 -1.01 -2.62 0.58
C THR A 128 -0.62 -4.10 0.53
N ASP A 129 -1.23 -4.91 1.40
CA ASP A 129 -1.22 -6.37 1.35
C ASP A 129 -2.57 -6.85 0.80
N VAL A 130 -2.59 -7.16 -0.49
CA VAL A 130 -3.81 -7.56 -1.22
C VAL A 130 -4.33 -8.91 -0.70
N SER A 131 -3.44 -9.84 -0.35
CA SER A 131 -3.82 -11.17 0.14
C SER A 131 -4.60 -11.13 1.45
N ARG A 132 -4.29 -10.14 2.30
CA ARG A 132 -4.94 -9.92 3.60
C ARG A 132 -5.95 -8.77 3.58
N ALA A 133 -6.20 -8.19 2.41
CA ALA A 133 -7.01 -6.98 2.25
C ALA A 133 -6.63 -5.90 3.27
N ARG A 134 -5.34 -5.59 3.39
CA ARG A 134 -4.82 -4.67 4.41
C ARG A 134 -4.07 -3.50 3.77
N LEU A 135 -4.46 -2.28 4.11
CA LEU A 135 -3.69 -1.07 3.79
C LEU A 135 -3.02 -0.56 5.07
N THR A 136 -1.74 -0.19 4.98
CA THR A 136 -0.98 0.38 6.09
C THR A 136 -0.52 1.78 5.73
N LEU A 137 -0.81 2.76 6.58
CA LEU A 137 -0.24 4.10 6.52
C LEU A 137 0.86 4.22 7.58
N ARG A 138 2.01 4.77 7.20
CA ARG A 138 3.13 5.05 8.11
C ARG A 138 3.23 6.54 8.35
N LEU A 139 3.18 6.94 9.60
CA LEU A 139 3.16 8.35 10.01
C LEU A 139 4.38 8.69 10.84
N ALA A 140 4.87 9.92 10.70
CA ALA A 140 5.86 10.51 11.60
C ALA A 140 5.38 11.87 12.09
N SER A 141 5.73 12.24 13.32
CA SER A 141 5.44 13.57 13.85
C SER A 141 6.19 14.66 13.06
N GLY A 142 5.73 15.91 13.13
CA GLY A 142 6.36 17.05 12.44
C GLY A 142 7.84 17.27 12.80
N ASP A 143 8.23 16.93 14.03
CA ASP A 143 9.62 16.97 14.51
C ASP A 143 10.43 15.70 14.18
N GLN A 144 9.80 14.73 13.51
CA GLN A 144 10.36 13.41 13.17
C GLN A 144 10.90 12.62 14.37
N GLN A 145 10.46 12.91 15.60
CA GLN A 145 10.88 12.17 16.80
C GLN A 145 9.99 10.97 17.09
N GLN A 146 8.78 10.96 16.54
CA GLN A 146 7.76 9.94 16.78
C GLN A 146 7.29 9.31 15.49
N ARG A 147 6.93 8.02 15.57
CA ARG A 147 6.34 7.26 14.46
C ARG A 147 5.24 6.33 14.94
N THR A 148 4.30 6.06 14.04
CA THR A 148 3.22 5.09 14.24
C THR A 148 2.75 4.54 12.89
N GLN A 149 1.98 3.47 12.94
CA GLN A 149 1.35 2.85 11.79
C GLN A 149 -0.15 2.71 12.02
N ILE A 150 -0.93 2.98 10.99
CA ILE A 150 -2.37 2.74 10.96
C ILE A 150 -2.63 1.63 9.95
N HIS A 151 -3.18 0.50 10.41
CA HIS A 151 -3.54 -0.64 9.58
C HIS A 151 -5.05 -0.69 9.39
N PHE A 152 -5.49 -0.45 8.16
CA PHE A 152 -6.84 -0.69 7.70
C PHE A 152 -6.95 -2.12 7.23
N ASN A 153 -7.92 -2.87 7.75
CA ASN A 153 -8.17 -4.26 7.43
C ASN A 153 -9.49 -4.41 6.68
N GLY A 154 -9.60 -5.41 5.81
CA GLY A 154 -10.80 -5.62 5.00
C GLY A 154 -10.97 -4.56 3.90
N VAL A 155 -9.86 -3.96 3.46
CA VAL A 155 -9.84 -2.89 2.46
C VAL A 155 -10.25 -3.46 1.12
N GLY A 156 -11.43 -3.05 0.66
CA GLY A 156 -11.93 -3.40 -0.67
C GLY A 156 -11.53 -2.37 -1.73
N ARG A 157 -11.56 -1.09 -1.37
CA ARG A 157 -11.29 0.03 -2.26
C ARG A 157 -10.62 1.16 -1.51
N TYR A 158 -9.70 1.83 -2.18
CA TYR A 158 -9.12 3.06 -1.67
C TYR A 158 -8.76 3.97 -2.84
N LEU A 159 -9.00 5.27 -2.67
CA LEU A 159 -8.65 6.30 -3.64
C LEU A 159 -7.63 7.22 -3.01
N THR A 160 -6.50 7.40 -3.69
CA THR A 160 -5.44 8.32 -3.28
C THR A 160 -5.35 9.47 -4.26
N GLY A 161 -5.53 10.71 -3.81
CA GLY A 161 -5.16 11.89 -4.60
C GLY A 161 -3.66 12.10 -4.57
N ASP A 162 -2.99 12.05 -5.73
CA ASP A 162 -1.54 12.27 -5.94
C ASP A 162 -0.58 11.64 -4.90
N PHE A 163 0.72 11.87 -5.10
CA PHE A 163 1.79 11.24 -4.31
C PHE A 163 1.86 11.80 -2.87
N MET A 164 1.83 10.90 -1.87
CA MET A 164 1.65 11.25 -0.44
C MET A 164 2.91 11.61 0.35
N ALA A 165 4.11 11.33 -0.16
CA ALA A 165 5.28 11.40 0.70
C ALA A 165 5.57 12.85 1.10
N ARG A 166 5.60 13.09 2.42
CA ARG A 166 5.75 14.41 3.08
C ARG A 166 4.49 15.28 3.13
N ASN A 167 3.33 14.79 2.71
CA ASN A 167 2.09 15.50 2.95
C ASN A 167 1.80 15.55 4.46
N THR A 168 1.42 16.71 4.96
CA THR A 168 1.03 16.91 6.36
C THR A 168 -0.45 16.58 6.51
N ILE A 169 -0.81 15.77 7.49
CA ILE A 169 -2.19 15.45 7.81
C ILE A 169 -2.87 16.70 8.37
N ALA A 170 -3.90 17.17 7.67
CA ALA A 170 -4.81 18.19 8.15
C ALA A 170 -5.90 17.57 9.03
N SER A 171 -6.47 16.45 8.59
CA SER A 171 -7.44 15.70 9.37
C SER A 171 -7.49 14.24 8.95
N LEU A 172 -7.83 13.37 9.90
CA LEU A 172 -8.16 11.97 9.66
C LEU A 172 -9.45 11.64 10.40
N SER A 173 -10.52 11.35 9.66
CA SER A 173 -11.84 11.05 10.22
C SER A 173 -12.41 9.73 9.70
N SER A 174 -13.33 9.14 10.46
CA SER A 174 -14.11 7.97 10.06
C SER A 174 -15.54 8.37 9.74
N LEU A 175 -16.05 7.89 8.61
CA LEU A 175 -17.45 8.01 8.23
C LEU A 175 -18.12 6.66 8.44
N THR A 176 -18.95 6.60 9.49
CA THR A 176 -19.72 5.41 9.90
C THR A 176 -21.23 5.61 9.80
N ASP A 177 -21.70 6.86 9.73
CA ASP A 177 -23.07 7.17 9.34
C ASP A 177 -23.21 7.08 7.81
N PHE A 178 -23.88 6.03 7.34
CA PHE A 178 -24.04 5.76 5.91
C PHE A 178 -25.09 6.64 5.24
N ASP A 179 -25.93 7.33 6.02
CA ASP A 179 -26.96 8.24 5.54
C ASP A 179 -26.47 9.70 5.49
N ALA A 180 -25.31 9.99 6.08
CA ALA A 180 -24.69 11.31 6.03
C ALA A 180 -24.29 11.69 4.59
N ASP A 181 -24.47 12.97 4.24
CA ASP A 181 -24.09 13.50 2.93
C ASP A 181 -22.60 13.34 2.64
N GLU A 182 -21.75 13.50 3.66
CA GLU A 182 -20.30 13.32 3.52
C GLU A 182 -19.96 11.87 3.14
N TYR A 183 -20.61 10.88 3.76
CA TYR A 183 -20.45 9.47 3.41
C TYR A 183 -20.91 9.21 1.98
N ARG A 184 -22.12 9.66 1.61
CA ARG A 184 -22.64 9.49 0.24
C ARG A 184 -21.71 10.10 -0.81
N HIS A 185 -21.16 11.29 -0.53
CA HIS A 185 -20.23 11.95 -1.44
C HIS A 185 -18.91 11.19 -1.59
N ALA A 186 -18.31 10.76 -0.47
CA ALA A 186 -17.09 9.97 -0.49
C ALA A 186 -17.29 8.60 -1.18
N ARG A 187 -18.43 7.94 -0.92
CA ARG A 187 -18.79 6.68 -1.56
C ARG A 187 -18.98 6.84 -3.06
N ALA A 188 -19.68 7.88 -3.50
CA ALA A 188 -19.85 8.18 -4.92
C ALA A 188 -18.49 8.43 -5.62
N SER A 189 -17.53 9.05 -4.95
CA SER A 189 -16.16 9.21 -5.47
C SER A 189 -15.44 7.87 -5.65
N LEU A 190 -15.57 6.95 -4.69
CA LEU A 190 -15.06 5.58 -4.84
C LEU A 190 -15.80 4.79 -5.92
N ASP A 191 -17.11 4.92 -6.04
CA ASP A 191 -17.89 4.23 -7.06
C ASP A 191 -17.53 4.70 -8.48
N ARG A 192 -17.23 6.00 -8.66
CA ARG A 192 -16.71 6.53 -9.93
C ARG A 192 -15.33 5.98 -10.27
N ALA A 193 -14.43 5.91 -9.29
CA ALA A 193 -13.07 5.40 -9.48
C ALA A 193 -13.01 3.87 -9.65
N PHE A 194 -13.95 3.16 -9.03
CA PHE A 194 -14.04 1.70 -9.00
C PHE A 194 -15.47 1.22 -9.34
N PRO A 195 -15.91 1.33 -10.61
CA PRO A 195 -17.29 1.02 -11.01
C PRO A 195 -17.72 -0.42 -10.68
N TRP A 196 -16.77 -1.35 -10.66
CA TRP A 196 -16.99 -2.77 -10.34
C TRP A 196 -17.30 -3.06 -8.85
N GLY A 197 -17.21 -2.06 -7.96
CA GLY A 197 -17.53 -2.20 -6.52
C GLY A 197 -18.86 -1.57 -6.09
N SER A 198 -19.58 -0.92 -7.01
CA SER A 198 -20.73 -0.04 -6.73
C SER A 198 -21.97 -0.73 -6.11
N GLY A 199 -22.04 -2.07 -6.07
CA GLY A 199 -23.14 -2.84 -5.48
C GLY A 199 -22.83 -3.49 -4.11
N SER A 200 -21.65 -3.24 -3.54
CA SER A 200 -21.23 -3.83 -2.25
C SER A 200 -21.93 -3.16 -1.05
N HIS A 201 -22.20 -3.92 0.01
CA HIS A 201 -22.74 -3.37 1.26
C HIS A 201 -21.90 -2.18 1.78
N PRO A 202 -22.54 -1.14 2.35
CA PRO A 202 -21.83 -0.01 2.95
C PRO A 202 -20.77 -0.47 3.95
N LYS A 203 -19.57 0.10 3.85
CA LYS A 203 -18.44 -0.13 4.76
C LYS A 203 -18.01 1.21 5.32
N ALA A 204 -17.47 1.22 6.53
CA ALA A 204 -16.87 2.44 7.07
C ALA A 204 -15.78 2.96 6.15
N MET A 205 -15.68 4.29 6.08
CA MET A 205 -14.68 4.96 5.26
C MET A 205 -13.76 5.83 6.13
N ALA A 206 -12.47 5.77 5.86
CA ALA A 206 -11.52 6.72 6.40
C ALA A 206 -11.36 7.84 5.39
N VAL A 207 -11.46 9.09 5.87
CA VAL A 207 -11.16 10.27 5.09
C VAL A 207 -9.92 10.92 5.67
N LEU A 208 -8.83 10.85 4.91
CA LEU A 208 -7.60 11.55 5.23
C LEU A 208 -7.51 12.78 4.35
N ARG A 209 -7.34 13.96 4.96
CA ARG A 209 -7.09 15.21 4.25
C ARG A 209 -5.67 15.68 4.57
N THR A 210 -4.96 16.14 3.56
CA THR A 210 -3.57 16.59 3.72
C THR A 210 -3.31 17.98 3.20
N ILE A 211 -2.16 18.54 3.58
CA ILE A 211 -1.56 19.77 3.08
C ILE A 211 -0.27 19.40 2.32
N PRO A 212 -0.10 19.81 1.04
CA PRO A 212 -1.07 20.54 0.21
C PRO A 212 -2.34 19.71 -0.09
N GLU A 213 -3.44 20.39 -0.42
CA GLU A 213 -4.81 19.84 -0.50
C GLU A 213 -4.89 18.55 -1.32
N ALA A 214 -4.91 17.42 -0.61
CA ALA A 214 -5.22 16.11 -1.18
C ALA A 214 -6.17 15.35 -0.25
N GLN A 215 -6.98 14.49 -0.84
CA GLN A 215 -7.95 13.67 -0.12
C GLN A 215 -7.71 12.20 -0.42
N PHE A 216 -7.80 11.38 0.63
CA PHE A 216 -7.71 9.93 0.54
C PHE A 216 -8.96 9.33 1.16
N LEU A 217 -9.55 8.39 0.43
CA LEU A 217 -10.74 7.66 0.84
C LEU A 217 -10.37 6.19 0.93
N ILE A 218 -10.60 5.57 2.08
CA ILE A 218 -10.25 4.15 2.30
C ILE A 218 -11.48 3.46 2.87
N GLU A 219 -12.03 2.47 2.18
CA GLU A 219 -13.02 1.57 2.76
C GLU A 219 -12.34 0.52 3.63
N PHE A 220 -12.87 0.24 4.81
CA PHE A 220 -12.28 -0.73 5.73
C PHE A 220 -13.33 -1.38 6.63
N ASP A 221 -13.01 -2.58 7.14
CA ASP A 221 -13.83 -3.32 8.10
C ASP A 221 -13.36 -3.10 9.54
N ALA A 222 -12.04 -2.93 9.74
CA ALA A 222 -11.45 -2.67 11.04
C ALA A 222 -10.16 -1.86 10.92
N VAL A 223 -9.85 -1.08 11.97
CA VAL A 223 -8.58 -0.35 12.06
C VAL A 223 -7.76 -0.82 13.26
N GLU A 224 -6.45 -0.90 13.08
CA GLU A 224 -5.47 -1.14 14.13
C GLU A 224 -4.45 0.00 14.11
N ILE A 225 -4.27 0.70 15.24
CA ILE A 225 -3.26 1.76 15.37
C ILE A 225 -2.14 1.22 16.25
N GLU A 226 -0.91 1.21 15.73
CA GLU A 226 0.26 0.86 16.53
C GLU A 226 0.54 1.95 17.58
N PRO A 227 0.99 1.59 18.79
CA PRO A 227 1.42 2.58 19.78
C PRO A 227 2.46 3.52 19.19
N ILE A 228 2.34 4.81 19.48
CA ILE A 228 3.35 5.79 19.09
C ILE A 228 4.68 5.38 19.71
N SER A 229 5.70 5.26 18.86
CA SER A 229 7.07 4.92 19.25
C SER A 229 7.99 6.09 18.94
N ARG A 230 9.02 6.28 19.76
CA ARG A 230 10.11 7.21 19.46
C ARG A 230 11.16 6.51 18.59
N PHE A 231 11.92 7.28 17.83
CA PHE A 231 13.12 6.79 17.15
C PHE A 231 14.16 6.27 18.15
#